data_AF-A0A8J8G7B6-F1
#
_entry.id   AF-A0A8J8G7B6-F1
#
_cell.length_a   1.000
_cell.length_b   1.000
_cell.length_c   1.000
_cell.angle_alpha   90.00
_cell.angle_beta   90.00
_cell.angle_gamma   90.00
#
_symmetry.space_group_name_H-M   'P 1'
#
loop_
_entity.id
_entity.type
_entity.pdbx_description
1 polymer ?
#
loop_
_entity_poly.entity_id
_entity_poly.type
_entity_poly.pdbx_seq_one_letter_code
_entity_poly.pdbx_strand_id
1 'polypeptide(L)'
;MFKIKKLNISITTGGFRVMLNHNDAEILGLKVGDRVKLSYKDKKSLKSKKKELICDLGIITAHLKNKNIKLKDSEIGVYTDVFEKLELKENGNITLTPAPKPVSLEYVRKKFNGKIKLKESHFKEIINDIIVNKFTPIETTFFVLACAAHPLDDKEVIGLTKAMVDGGKNLTFKTKNGIIVDKHCIGGIPGNRTTMVVIPILAAAGLTIPKTSSRSITSPAGTADTMEVLTHVDISLSQMHKLVSEIGGCIAWGGSLDLSPADDAIIHVEHPLEIDVEGQMIASIMSKKKSAGSTHVLLDIPVGETAKVKTKENAIRLKKRFVKIGKAIGIEVKVIITDGSEPIGKGIGPYLEAMDVLKVLNNDPDQPYRLRNKSLMMAGHLLEMGGLASKGHGLEYANEVLESGLASRKFEEIVVAQGKRKAMSPAKYSVKILAQKSGTIKKIDNKGISTITFILGCPADKASGLILHNKCSDKIKKGSVLVELFSNSKQKLNYAKAHIEEDSPFIIK
;
A
#
# COMPACT_ATOMS: atom_id res chain seq x y z
N MET A 1 -1.12 33.43 23.29
CA MET A 1 -1.87 33.27 22.02
C MET A 1 -1.01 33.84 20.92
N PHE A 2 -1.00 33.22 19.75
CA PHE A 2 -0.18 33.63 18.61
C PHE A 2 -1.06 33.98 17.42
N LYS A 3 -0.65 34.98 16.65
CA LYS A 3 -1.23 35.31 15.36
C LYS A 3 -0.70 34.34 14.30
N ILE A 4 -1.60 33.75 13.52
CA ILE A 4 -1.26 32.76 12.50
C ILE A 4 -0.61 33.47 11.31
N LYS A 5 0.59 33.01 10.94
CA LYS A 5 1.26 33.35 9.68
C LYS A 5 1.48 32.08 8.86
N LYS A 6 0.77 31.96 7.74
CA LYS A 6 1.04 30.89 6.79
C LYS A 6 2.41 31.13 6.18
N LEU A 7 3.32 30.17 6.33
CA LEU A 7 4.60 30.20 5.66
C LEU A 7 4.33 29.88 4.19
N ASN A 8 4.48 30.87 3.29
CA ASN A 8 4.27 30.73 1.84
C ASN A 8 5.41 29.92 1.20
N ILE A 9 5.58 28.69 1.68
CA ILE A 9 6.47 27.70 1.12
C ILE A 9 5.60 26.47 0.96
N SER A 10 5.35 26.06 -0.28
CA SER A 10 4.63 24.83 -0.66
C SER A 10 5.49 23.60 -0.34
N ILE A 11 5.91 23.48 0.92
CA ILE A 11 6.68 22.37 1.46
C ILE A 11 5.73 21.52 2.31
N THR A 12 5.63 20.25 1.96
CA THR A 12 5.15 19.19 2.85
C THR A 12 6.32 18.70 3.70
N THR A 13 6.20 18.75 5.02
CA THR A 13 7.36 18.50 5.91
C THR A 13 7.53 17.03 6.34
N GLY A 14 6.63 16.14 5.89
CA GLY A 14 6.60 14.73 6.33
C GLY A 14 6.10 14.54 7.76
N GLY A 15 5.53 15.58 8.36
CA GLY A 15 4.97 15.60 9.71
C GLY A 15 4.30 16.96 9.97
N PHE A 16 3.77 17.20 11.17
CA PHE A 16 3.21 18.50 11.52
C PHE A 16 4.26 19.33 12.25
N ARG A 17 4.74 20.40 11.60
CA ARG A 17 5.74 21.31 12.16
C ARG A 17 5.20 22.72 12.30
N VAL A 18 5.70 23.44 13.30
CA VAL A 18 5.44 24.88 13.45
C VAL A 18 6.71 25.62 13.79
N MET A 19 6.72 26.92 13.52
CA MET A 19 7.87 27.78 13.75
C MET A 19 7.49 28.89 14.73
N LEU A 20 8.31 29.09 15.76
CA LEU A 20 8.31 30.29 16.59
C LEU A 20 9.57 31.10 16.31
N ASN A 21 9.53 32.40 16.59
CA ASN A 21 10.76 33.18 16.68
C ASN A 21 11.51 32.79 17.97
N HIS A 22 12.79 33.15 18.01
CA HIS A 22 13.67 32.86 19.14
C HIS A 22 13.17 33.43 20.47
N ASN A 23 12.76 34.70 20.49
CA ASN A 23 12.33 35.40 21.71
C ASN A 23 11.10 34.73 22.34
N ASP A 24 10.07 34.45 21.54
CA ASP A 24 8.84 33.79 21.99
C ASP A 24 9.13 32.37 22.51
N ALA A 25 10.06 31.65 21.89
CA ALA A 25 10.46 30.32 22.34
C ALA A 25 11.21 30.36 23.68
N GLU A 26 12.14 31.32 23.87
CA GLU A 26 12.85 31.51 25.13
C GLU A 26 11.90 31.87 26.28
N ILE A 27 10.97 32.80 26.06
CA ILE A 27 9.97 33.19 27.07
C ILE A 27 9.12 31.99 27.49
N LEU A 28 8.79 31.10 26.56
CA LEU A 28 8.01 29.89 26.83
C LEU A 28 8.86 28.71 27.33
N GLY A 29 10.19 28.85 27.42
CA GLY A 29 11.11 27.79 27.80
C GLY A 29 11.15 26.61 26.81
N LEU A 30 10.82 26.85 25.54
CA LEU A 30 10.72 25.85 24.50
C LEU A 30 12.02 25.75 23.67
N LYS A 31 12.36 24.54 23.25
CA LYS A 31 13.53 24.22 22.45
C LYS A 31 13.15 23.66 21.08
N VAL A 32 14.10 23.69 20.14
CA VAL A 32 13.93 23.03 18.84
C VAL A 32 13.69 21.54 19.06
N GLY A 33 12.67 21.00 18.40
CA GLY A 33 12.24 19.61 18.54
C GLY A 33 11.25 19.38 19.68
N ASP A 34 10.93 20.40 20.49
CA ASP A 34 9.91 20.25 21.52
C ASP A 34 8.53 20.00 20.90
N ARG A 35 7.77 19.17 21.60
CA ARG A 35 6.41 18.82 21.25
C ARG A 35 5.45 19.88 21.76
N VAL A 36 4.70 20.50 20.86
CA VAL A 36 3.73 21.55 21.18
C VAL A 36 2.32 21.15 20.75
N LYS A 37 1.32 21.59 21.52
CA LYS A 37 -0.09 21.46 21.17
C LYS A 37 -0.60 22.79 20.66
N LEU A 38 -1.13 22.77 19.44
CA LEU A 38 -1.91 23.84 18.87
C LEU A 38 -3.39 23.65 19.20
N SER A 39 -4.07 24.75 19.50
CA SER A 39 -5.51 24.79 19.75
C SER A 39 -6.13 25.95 19.00
N TYR A 40 -7.02 25.64 18.06
CA TYR A 40 -7.70 26.63 17.21
C TYR A 40 -9.22 26.53 17.38
N LYS A 41 -9.88 27.68 17.43
CA LYS A 41 -11.35 27.79 17.39
C LYS A 41 -11.71 29.04 16.58
N ASP A 42 -12.51 28.87 15.53
CA ASP A 42 -12.94 29.99 14.70
C ASP A 42 -14.03 30.79 15.43
N LYS A 43 -13.65 31.95 15.97
CA LYS A 43 -14.56 32.84 16.70
C LYS A 43 -15.70 33.40 15.83
N LYS A 44 -15.56 33.42 14.49
CA LYS A 44 -16.59 33.93 13.58
C LYS A 44 -17.71 32.92 13.29
N SER A 45 -17.53 31.66 13.68
CA SER A 45 -18.53 30.61 13.54
C SER A 45 -18.93 30.09 14.92
N LEU A 46 -20.15 30.44 15.35
CA LEU A 46 -20.74 29.99 16.61
C LEU A 46 -20.83 28.45 16.72
N LYS A 47 -20.78 27.73 15.59
CA LYS A 47 -20.82 26.26 15.50
C LYS A 47 -19.43 25.61 15.36
N SER A 48 -18.33 26.37 15.39
CA SER A 48 -16.99 25.78 15.18
C SER A 48 -16.52 24.98 16.40
N LYS A 49 -16.18 23.70 16.18
CA LYS A 49 -15.54 22.87 17.20
C LYS A 49 -14.09 23.30 17.40
N LYS A 50 -13.61 23.25 18.65
CA LYS A 50 -12.18 23.43 18.96
C LYS A 50 -11.40 22.31 18.28
N LYS A 51 -10.37 22.66 17.51
CA LYS A 51 -9.46 21.71 16.86
C LYS A 51 -8.11 21.75 17.53
N GLU A 52 -7.51 20.58 17.73
CA GLU A 52 -6.20 20.44 18.36
C GLU A 52 -5.28 19.60 17.48
N LEU A 53 -4.00 19.92 17.49
CA LEU A 53 -2.97 19.19 16.75
C LEU A 53 -1.65 19.24 17.53
N ILE A 54 -0.93 18.12 17.54
CA ILE A 54 0.41 18.06 18.09
C ILE A 54 1.41 18.30 16.95
N CYS A 55 2.37 19.17 17.20
CA CYS A 55 3.39 19.53 16.23
C CYS A 55 4.78 19.50 16.87
N ASP A 56 5.79 19.30 16.04
CA ASP A 56 7.19 19.54 16.41
C ASP A 56 7.52 21.03 16.23
N LEU A 57 8.18 21.62 17.22
CA LEU A 57 8.59 23.01 17.19
C LEU A 57 9.95 23.19 16.49
N GLY A 58 9.99 24.05 15.47
CA GLY A 58 11.20 24.70 15.04
C GLY A 58 11.29 26.12 15.57
N ILE A 59 12.52 26.62 15.69
CA ILE A 59 12.79 27.99 16.15
C ILE A 59 13.57 28.71 15.06
N ILE A 60 13.10 29.90 14.69
CA ILE A 60 13.79 30.79 13.76
C ILE A 60 14.70 31.70 14.58
N THR A 61 16.02 31.46 14.48
CA THR A 61 17.04 32.10 15.33
C THR A 61 17.67 33.36 14.75
N ALA A 62 17.43 33.73 13.49
CA ALA A 62 18.03 34.95 12.96
C ALA A 62 17.30 35.57 11.77
N HIS A 63 17.40 36.89 11.70
CA HIS A 63 17.23 37.72 10.52
C HIS A 63 17.84 37.06 9.27
N LEU A 64 17.02 36.32 8.50
CA LEU A 64 17.35 36.00 7.12
C LEU A 64 17.56 37.34 6.40
N LYS A 65 18.82 37.67 6.10
CA LYS A 65 19.19 38.82 5.24
C LYS A 65 18.49 38.74 3.87
N ASN A 66 18.00 37.56 3.49
CA ASN A 66 17.06 37.35 2.40
C ASN A 66 15.60 37.44 2.86
N LYS A 67 14.91 38.46 2.35
CA LYS A 67 13.66 39.09 2.83
C LYS A 67 12.37 38.25 2.93
N ASN A 68 12.36 36.94 2.77
CA ASN A 68 11.10 36.24 2.47
C ASN A 68 10.43 35.49 3.64
N ILE A 69 11.10 35.25 4.77
CA ILE A 69 10.48 34.59 5.94
C ILE A 69 10.91 35.31 7.23
N LYS A 70 10.08 36.25 7.70
CA LYS A 70 10.22 36.87 9.03
C LYS A 70 9.00 36.51 9.86
N LEU A 71 9.18 35.91 11.04
CA LEU A 71 8.11 35.83 12.06
C LEU A 71 8.32 36.97 13.05
N LYS A 72 7.27 37.75 13.31
CA LYS A 72 7.29 38.78 14.36
C LYS A 72 6.97 38.14 15.71
N ASP A 73 7.25 38.89 16.77
CA ASP A 73 6.83 38.54 18.12
C ASP A 73 5.32 38.29 18.18
N SER A 74 4.94 37.24 18.91
CA SER A 74 3.58 36.72 18.95
C SER A 74 2.99 36.26 17.61
N GLU A 75 3.82 35.98 16.58
CA GLU A 75 3.41 35.24 15.38
C GLU A 75 3.88 33.78 15.43
N ILE A 76 3.06 32.88 14.92
CA ILE A 76 3.44 31.48 14.71
C ILE A 76 3.42 31.16 13.22
N GLY A 77 4.54 30.60 12.75
CA GLY A 77 4.67 30.09 11.39
C GLY A 77 4.04 28.72 11.29
N VAL A 78 3.05 28.58 10.42
CA VAL A 78 2.40 27.30 10.12
C VAL A 78 2.67 26.90 8.67
N TYR A 79 3.05 25.64 8.48
CA TYR A 79 3.20 25.04 7.15
C TYR A 79 1.84 24.67 6.56
N THR A 80 1.83 24.35 5.26
CA THR A 80 0.60 24.06 4.50
C THR A 80 -0.17 22.87 5.09
N ASP A 81 0.55 21.83 5.51
CA ASP A 81 -0.01 20.63 6.17
C ASP A 81 -0.77 20.97 7.46
N VAL A 82 -0.19 21.76 8.37
CA VAL A 82 -0.82 22.23 9.61
C VAL A 82 -2.00 23.16 9.30
N PHE A 83 -1.82 24.06 8.33
CA PHE A 83 -2.84 25.04 7.93
C PHE A 83 -4.10 24.34 7.42
N GLU A 84 -3.95 23.34 6.55
CA GLU A 84 -5.05 22.53 6.02
C GLU A 84 -5.65 21.62 7.09
N LYS A 85 -4.82 20.93 7.89
CA LYS A 85 -5.28 19.97 8.90
C LYS A 85 -6.16 20.62 9.98
N LEU A 86 -5.81 21.84 10.40
CA LEU A 86 -6.60 22.61 11.37
C LEU A 86 -7.65 23.51 10.70
N GLU A 87 -7.72 23.53 9.36
CA GLU A 87 -8.52 24.47 8.56
C GLU A 87 -8.37 25.92 9.07
N LEU A 88 -7.13 26.36 9.20
CA LEU A 88 -6.81 27.69 9.73
C LEU A 88 -7.28 28.79 8.77
N LYS A 89 -7.60 29.94 9.34
CA LYS A 89 -7.83 31.18 8.58
C LYS A 89 -6.62 32.09 8.71
N GLU A 90 -6.22 32.72 7.61
CA GLU A 90 -5.14 33.72 7.65
C GLU A 90 -5.46 34.83 8.64
N ASN A 91 -4.44 35.30 9.35
CA ASN A 91 -4.55 36.29 10.43
C ASN A 91 -5.48 35.89 11.59
N GLY A 92 -5.88 34.62 11.70
CA GLY A 92 -6.54 34.08 12.87
C GLY A 92 -5.60 33.99 14.08
N ASN A 93 -6.17 33.75 15.26
CA ASN A 93 -5.39 33.49 16.48
C ASN A 93 -5.41 32.00 16.82
N ILE A 94 -4.27 31.49 17.28
CA ILE A 94 -4.11 30.11 17.72
C ILE A 94 -3.40 30.08 19.07
N THR A 95 -3.74 29.11 19.90
CA THR A 95 -3.05 28.90 21.18
C THR A 95 -2.00 27.81 21.00
N LEU A 96 -0.77 28.10 21.41
CA LEU A 96 0.31 27.13 21.52
C LEU A 96 0.58 26.89 23.01
N THR A 97 0.71 25.62 23.38
CA THR A 97 1.10 25.17 24.73
C THR A 97 2.07 24.00 24.62
N PRO A 98 2.99 23.80 25.58
CA PRO A 98 3.74 22.54 25.66
C PRO A 98 2.79 21.34 25.70
N ALA A 99 3.09 20.29 24.93
CA ALA A 99 2.26 19.09 24.92
C ALA A 99 2.85 18.04 25.87
N PRO A 100 2.07 17.52 26.85
CA PRO A 100 2.54 16.42 27.67
C PRO A 100 2.73 15.16 26.82
N LYS A 101 3.65 14.29 27.23
CA LYS A 101 3.83 12.97 26.61
C LYS A 101 2.56 12.13 26.85
N PRO A 102 2.02 11.45 25.83
CA PRO A 102 0.86 10.59 25.99
C PRO A 102 1.17 9.44 26.96
N VAL A 103 0.19 9.06 27.77
CA VAL A 103 0.30 7.93 28.70
C VAL A 103 0.64 6.63 27.96
N SER A 104 0.09 6.46 26.76
CA SER A 104 0.32 5.31 25.89
C SER A 104 1.79 5.09 25.51
N LEU A 105 2.61 6.16 25.49
CA LEU A 105 4.05 6.07 25.21
C LEU A 105 4.81 5.31 26.31
N GLU A 106 4.32 5.32 27.55
CA GLU A 106 4.91 4.54 28.63
C GLU A 106 4.67 3.04 28.45
N TYR A 107 3.54 2.64 27.84
CA TYR A 107 3.33 1.24 27.45
C TYR A 107 4.34 0.80 26.39
N VAL A 108 4.60 1.66 25.39
CA VAL A 108 5.61 1.40 24.35
C VAL A 108 6.99 1.23 24.98
N ARG A 109 7.37 2.12 25.91
CA ARG A 109 8.66 2.02 26.62
C ARG A 109 8.78 0.73 27.44
N LYS A 110 7.72 0.33 28.14
CA LYS A 110 7.71 -0.92 28.90
C LYS A 110 7.79 -2.14 27.98
N LYS A 111 7.13 -2.11 26.81
CA LYS A 111 7.23 -3.15 25.78
C LYS A 111 8.65 -3.22 25.20
N PHE A 112 9.25 -2.09 24.84
CA PHE A 112 10.62 -2.01 24.31
C PHE A 112 11.67 -2.57 25.27
N ASN A 113 11.47 -2.36 26.58
CA ASN A 113 12.36 -2.91 27.61
C ASN A 113 12.02 -4.34 28.04
N GLY A 114 11.11 -5.03 27.35
CA GLY A 114 10.69 -6.39 27.66
C GLY A 114 9.92 -6.55 28.99
N LYS A 115 9.47 -5.45 29.62
CA LYS A 115 8.84 -5.47 30.95
C LYS A 115 7.38 -5.90 30.92
N ILE A 116 6.69 -5.72 29.79
CA ILE A 116 5.27 -6.09 29.63
C ILE A 116 5.00 -6.68 28.25
N LYS A 117 3.93 -7.48 28.18
CA LYS A 117 3.18 -7.72 26.95
C LYS A 117 2.04 -6.72 26.85
N LEU A 118 1.76 -6.22 25.66
CA LEU A 118 0.70 -5.25 25.46
C LEU A 118 -0.67 -5.95 25.50
N LYS A 119 -1.63 -5.33 26.20
CA LYS A 119 -3.03 -5.77 26.26
C LYS A 119 -3.84 -5.02 25.21
N GLU A 120 -5.04 -5.52 24.90
CA GLU A 120 -5.97 -4.87 23.95
C GLU A 120 -6.24 -3.40 24.30
N SER A 121 -6.39 -3.07 25.59
CA SER A 121 -6.54 -1.68 26.05
C SER A 121 -5.33 -0.80 25.74
N HIS A 122 -4.10 -1.30 25.92
CA HIS A 122 -2.89 -0.56 25.59
C HIS A 122 -2.82 -0.29 24.08
N PHE A 123 -3.14 -1.28 23.24
CA PHE A 123 -3.19 -1.09 21.79
C PHE A 123 -4.26 -0.07 21.39
N LYS A 124 -5.44 -0.12 22.00
CA LYS A 124 -6.50 0.85 21.72
C LYS A 124 -6.04 2.29 21.98
N GLU A 125 -5.36 2.53 23.09
CA GLU A 125 -4.82 3.85 23.41
C GLU A 125 -3.68 4.27 22.46
N ILE A 126 -2.72 3.39 22.20
CA ILE A 126 -1.60 3.65 21.27
C ILE A 126 -2.13 3.98 19.87
N ILE A 127 -3.03 3.14 19.34
CA ILE A 127 -3.59 3.30 18.00
C ILE A 127 -4.44 4.57 17.91
N ASN A 128 -5.26 4.85 18.92
CA ASN A 128 -6.00 6.11 18.96
C ASN A 128 -5.05 7.32 18.95
N ASP A 129 -3.99 7.29 19.76
CA ASP A 129 -3.01 8.38 19.82
C ASP A 129 -2.23 8.54 18.50
N ILE A 130 -1.97 7.46 17.76
CA ILE A 130 -1.42 7.54 16.37
C ILE A 130 -2.43 8.21 15.44
N ILE A 131 -3.69 7.76 15.42
CA ILE A 131 -4.73 8.25 14.49
C ILE A 131 -5.03 9.73 14.73
N VAL A 132 -5.12 10.15 15.99
CA VAL A 132 -5.38 11.56 16.34
C VAL A 132 -4.12 12.42 16.30
N ASN A 133 -3.01 11.91 15.74
CA ASN A 133 -1.72 12.59 15.61
C ASN A 133 -1.18 13.11 16.93
N LYS A 134 -1.43 12.38 18.03
CA LYS A 134 -0.69 12.57 19.28
C LYS A 134 0.63 11.82 19.24
N PHE A 135 0.80 10.75 18.49
CA PHE A 135 2.15 10.23 18.24
C PHE A 135 2.78 11.01 17.10
N THR A 136 3.97 11.56 17.35
CA THR A 136 4.81 12.09 16.27
C THR A 136 5.41 10.93 15.48
N PRO A 137 5.98 11.16 14.27
CA PRO A 137 6.68 10.10 13.55
C PRO A 137 7.77 9.42 14.38
N ILE A 138 8.44 10.14 15.27
CA ILE A 138 9.45 9.58 16.19
C ILE A 138 8.81 8.58 17.17
N GLU A 139 7.67 8.93 17.76
CA GLU A 139 6.97 8.08 18.73
C GLU A 139 6.34 6.85 18.04
N THR A 140 5.82 7.02 16.82
CA THR A 140 5.34 5.89 15.99
C THR A 140 6.49 4.96 15.60
N THR A 141 7.66 5.48 15.21
CA THR A 141 8.86 4.67 14.97
C THR A 141 9.28 3.92 16.22
N PHE A 142 9.25 4.56 17.40
CA PHE A 142 9.58 3.89 18.64
C PHE A 142 8.63 2.72 18.94
N PHE A 143 7.34 2.85 18.60
CA PHE A 143 6.38 1.75 18.71
C PHE A 143 6.70 0.58 17.77
N VAL A 144 7.05 0.86 16.50
CA VAL A 144 7.50 -0.17 15.54
C VAL A 144 8.73 -0.89 16.06
N LEU A 145 9.75 -0.15 16.51
CA LEU A 145 10.98 -0.71 17.05
C LEU A 145 10.75 -1.51 18.35
N ALA A 146 9.80 -1.12 19.20
CA ALA A 146 9.40 -1.90 20.37
C ALA A 146 8.77 -3.25 19.98
N CYS A 147 7.99 -3.28 18.90
CA CYS A 147 7.42 -4.51 18.35
C CYS A 147 8.47 -5.38 17.64
N ALA A 148 9.51 -4.76 17.05
CA ALA A 148 10.64 -5.48 16.46
C ALA A 148 11.57 -6.08 17.52
N ALA A 149 11.91 -5.31 18.56
CA ALA A 149 12.78 -5.74 19.66
C ALA A 149 12.16 -6.89 20.48
N HIS A 150 10.84 -6.82 20.69
CA HIS A 150 10.08 -7.88 21.36
C HIS A 150 8.87 -8.28 20.50
N PRO A 151 9.04 -9.28 19.60
CA PRO A 151 8.01 -9.71 18.65
C PRO A 151 6.66 -9.98 19.31
N LEU A 152 5.59 -9.52 18.65
CA LEU A 152 4.22 -9.68 19.13
C LEU A 152 3.81 -11.14 19.13
N ASP A 153 3.27 -11.63 20.24
CA ASP A 153 2.60 -12.93 20.28
C ASP A 153 1.19 -12.87 19.65
N ASP A 154 0.50 -14.01 19.53
CA ASP A 154 -0.81 -14.04 18.87
C ASP A 154 -1.87 -13.22 19.61
N LYS A 155 -1.82 -13.10 20.95
CA LYS A 155 -2.77 -12.27 21.70
C LYS A 155 -2.51 -10.80 21.43
N GLU A 156 -1.24 -10.41 21.36
CA GLU A 156 -0.84 -9.05 21.01
C GLU A 156 -1.24 -8.68 19.57
N VAL A 157 -1.04 -9.59 18.60
CA VAL A 157 -1.47 -9.35 17.21
C VAL A 157 -2.99 -9.22 17.12
N ILE A 158 -3.77 -10.04 17.83
CA ILE A 158 -5.24 -9.90 17.89
C ILE A 158 -5.62 -8.52 18.45
N GLY A 159 -5.02 -8.13 19.58
CA GLY A 159 -5.28 -6.85 20.23
C GLY A 159 -4.95 -5.65 19.33
N LEU A 160 -3.80 -5.69 18.67
CA LEU A 160 -3.40 -4.67 17.68
C LEU A 160 -4.38 -4.63 16.50
N THR A 161 -4.72 -5.79 15.93
CA THR A 161 -5.64 -5.88 14.78
C THR A 161 -6.99 -5.27 15.10
N LYS A 162 -7.58 -5.61 16.26
CA LYS A 162 -8.86 -5.03 16.69
C LYS A 162 -8.78 -3.53 16.89
N ALA A 163 -7.74 -3.05 17.57
CA ALA A 163 -7.53 -1.61 17.77
C ALA A 163 -7.43 -0.85 16.44
N MET A 164 -6.77 -1.42 15.43
CA MET A 164 -6.67 -0.85 14.08
C MET A 164 -7.99 -0.86 13.30
N VAL A 165 -8.87 -1.85 13.54
CA VAL A 165 -10.22 -1.91 12.97
C VAL A 165 -11.13 -0.87 13.63
N ASP A 166 -11.12 -0.81 14.97
CA ASP A 166 -11.93 0.13 15.76
C ASP A 166 -11.58 1.60 15.48
N GLY A 167 -10.30 1.87 15.16
CA GLY A 167 -9.83 3.21 14.83
C GLY A 167 -10.16 3.69 13.41
N GLY A 168 -10.63 2.80 12.53
CA GLY A 168 -10.91 3.12 11.13
C GLY A 168 -12.41 3.13 10.80
N LYS A 169 -12.73 3.48 9.56
CA LYS A 169 -14.09 3.34 9.03
C LYS A 169 -14.34 1.90 8.61
N ASN A 170 -15.56 1.42 8.87
CA ASN A 170 -15.98 0.06 8.55
C ASN A 170 -17.07 0.08 7.47
N LEU A 171 -16.86 -0.67 6.40
CA LEU A 171 -17.85 -0.90 5.35
C LEU A 171 -18.69 -2.13 5.69
N THR A 172 -19.97 -2.07 5.34
CA THR A 172 -20.90 -3.19 5.45
C THR A 172 -21.64 -3.32 4.14
N PHE A 173 -21.88 -4.55 3.70
CA PHE A 173 -22.60 -4.85 2.46
C PHE A 173 -23.70 -5.84 2.75
N LYS A 174 -24.86 -5.63 2.13
CA LYS A 174 -25.95 -6.62 2.15
C LYS A 174 -25.76 -7.56 0.97
N THR A 175 -25.44 -8.82 1.26
CA THR A 175 -25.27 -9.87 0.24
C THR A 175 -26.27 -10.99 0.50
N LYS A 176 -26.61 -11.77 -0.54
CA LYS A 176 -27.66 -12.79 -0.47
C LYS A 176 -27.39 -13.88 0.59
N ASN A 177 -26.13 -14.22 0.82
CA ASN A 177 -25.68 -15.26 1.74
C ASN A 177 -24.80 -14.73 2.89
N GLY A 178 -24.68 -13.41 3.04
CA GLY A 178 -23.79 -12.78 4.01
C GLY A 178 -22.29 -12.93 3.71
N ILE A 179 -21.92 -13.52 2.56
CA ILE A 179 -20.53 -13.72 2.18
C ILE A 179 -20.03 -12.51 1.38
N ILE A 180 -18.89 -11.99 1.82
CA ILE A 180 -18.09 -10.94 1.19
C ILE A 180 -16.67 -11.48 1.10
N VAL A 181 -16.18 -11.66 -0.12
CA VAL A 181 -14.87 -12.27 -0.39
C VAL A 181 -13.82 -11.21 -0.66
N ASP A 182 -12.57 -11.48 -0.30
CA ASP A 182 -11.42 -10.66 -0.66
C ASP A 182 -10.20 -11.54 -0.96
N LYS A 183 -9.27 -10.99 -1.74
CA LYS A 183 -8.01 -11.63 -2.11
C LYS A 183 -6.87 -10.72 -1.72
N HIS A 184 -5.91 -11.20 -0.95
CA HIS A 184 -4.69 -10.45 -0.68
C HIS A 184 -3.45 -11.30 -1.03
N CYS A 185 -2.39 -10.62 -1.40
CA CYS A 185 -1.08 -11.22 -1.62
C CYS A 185 -0.08 -10.39 -0.84
N ILE A 186 0.76 -11.05 -0.04
CA ILE A 186 1.81 -10.35 0.72
C ILE A 186 2.81 -9.62 -0.19
N GLY A 187 2.82 -9.96 -1.48
CA GLY A 187 3.53 -9.24 -2.54
C GLY A 187 4.99 -9.68 -2.70
N GLY A 188 5.79 -8.78 -3.28
CA GLY A 188 7.23 -9.00 -3.50
C GLY A 188 7.59 -9.67 -4.83
N ILE A 189 6.61 -10.04 -5.68
CA ILE A 189 6.87 -10.65 -6.99
C ILE A 189 6.44 -9.69 -8.12
N PRO A 190 7.34 -9.33 -9.05
CA PRO A 190 7.03 -8.53 -10.24
C PRO A 190 5.95 -9.17 -11.13
N GLY A 191 5.14 -8.35 -11.80
CA GLY A 191 4.14 -8.84 -12.76
C GLY A 191 2.93 -9.52 -12.11
N ASN A 192 2.77 -9.45 -10.79
CA ASN A 192 1.70 -10.16 -10.07
C ASN A 192 0.39 -9.35 -10.06
N ARG A 193 -0.30 -9.28 -11.21
CA ARG A 193 -1.64 -8.68 -11.34
C ARG A 193 -2.80 -9.64 -11.29
N THR A 194 -2.60 -10.75 -10.59
CA THR A 194 -3.64 -11.75 -10.32
C THR A 194 -4.91 -11.11 -9.75
N THR A 195 -4.78 -10.07 -8.92
CA THR A 195 -5.93 -9.35 -8.34
C THR A 195 -6.86 -8.78 -9.42
N MET A 196 -6.33 -8.21 -10.51
CA MET A 196 -7.14 -7.60 -11.57
C MET A 196 -7.83 -8.63 -12.46
N VAL A 197 -7.36 -9.88 -12.47
CA VAL A 197 -8.01 -10.99 -13.18
C VAL A 197 -9.03 -11.70 -12.27
N VAL A 198 -8.68 -11.92 -11.00
CA VAL A 198 -9.54 -12.64 -10.04
C VAL A 198 -10.83 -11.88 -9.76
N ILE A 199 -10.76 -10.57 -9.55
CA ILE A 199 -11.93 -9.75 -9.18
C ILE A 199 -13.06 -9.82 -10.21
N PRO A 200 -12.84 -9.57 -11.51
CA PRO A 200 -13.91 -9.66 -12.48
C PRO A 200 -14.47 -11.08 -12.64
N ILE A 201 -13.65 -12.14 -12.45
CA ILE A 201 -14.16 -13.53 -12.44
C ILE A 201 -15.17 -13.70 -11.30
N LEU A 202 -14.80 -13.30 -10.08
CA LEU A 202 -15.66 -13.47 -8.90
C LEU A 202 -16.92 -12.60 -8.97
N ALA A 203 -16.78 -11.34 -9.39
CA ALA A 203 -17.91 -10.43 -9.55
C ALA A 203 -18.86 -10.89 -10.67
N ALA A 204 -18.33 -11.46 -11.76
CA ALA A 204 -19.15 -12.03 -12.84
C ALA A 204 -19.91 -13.28 -12.38
N ALA A 205 -19.31 -14.09 -11.51
CA ALA A 205 -19.98 -15.24 -10.88
C ALA A 205 -21.02 -14.83 -9.82
N GLY A 206 -21.06 -13.55 -9.43
CA GLY A 206 -22.06 -13.02 -8.48
C GLY A 206 -21.58 -12.90 -7.03
N LEU A 207 -20.27 -13.01 -6.76
CA LEU A 207 -19.71 -12.72 -5.44
C LEU A 207 -19.44 -11.23 -5.25
N THR A 208 -19.56 -10.78 -4.00
CA THR A 208 -19.24 -9.40 -3.59
C THR A 208 -17.77 -9.28 -3.17
N ILE A 209 -17.00 -8.41 -3.83
CA ILE A 209 -15.56 -8.22 -3.60
C ILE A 209 -15.13 -6.74 -3.55
N PRO A 210 -15.14 -6.10 -2.36
CA PRO A 210 -14.74 -4.71 -2.18
C PRO A 210 -13.21 -4.53 -2.14
N LYS A 211 -12.51 -4.78 -3.25
CA LYS A 211 -11.05 -4.78 -3.22
C LYS A 211 -10.46 -3.39 -3.04
N THR A 212 -9.67 -3.25 -1.97
CA THR A 212 -8.72 -2.16 -1.79
C THR A 212 -7.28 -2.64 -1.96
N SER A 213 -6.50 -1.92 -2.75
CA SER A 213 -5.08 -2.22 -3.02
C SER A 213 -4.21 -1.02 -2.65
N SER A 214 -3.00 -1.27 -2.18
CA SER A 214 -2.00 -0.22 -2.04
C SER A 214 -1.35 0.10 -3.39
N ARG A 215 -0.74 1.28 -3.46
CA ARG A 215 0.25 1.58 -4.50
C ARG A 215 1.55 0.84 -4.19
N SER A 216 2.42 0.82 -5.18
CA SER A 216 3.73 0.24 -5.04
C SER A 216 4.53 0.97 -3.98
N ILE A 217 5.22 0.18 -3.15
CA ILE A 217 6.25 0.66 -2.25
C ILE A 217 7.59 0.09 -2.71
N THR A 218 7.72 -1.24 -2.69
CA THR A 218 8.96 -1.95 -3.07
C THR A 218 8.84 -2.75 -4.37
N SER A 219 7.65 -2.84 -4.96
CA SER A 219 7.44 -3.49 -6.26
C SER A 219 7.61 -2.51 -7.43
N PRO A 220 7.83 -3.00 -8.66
CA PRO A 220 7.87 -2.14 -9.85
C PRO A 220 6.56 -1.38 -10.10
N ALA A 221 5.44 -2.00 -9.75
CA ALA A 221 4.13 -1.37 -9.73
C ALA A 221 3.21 -2.12 -8.76
N GLY A 222 2.26 -1.39 -8.17
CA GLY A 222 1.19 -1.93 -7.36
C GLY A 222 -0.07 -2.21 -8.19
N THR A 223 -1.02 -2.96 -7.63
CA THR A 223 -2.31 -3.18 -8.29
C THR A 223 -3.05 -1.86 -8.52
N ALA A 224 -2.98 -0.91 -7.57
CA ALA A 224 -3.58 0.41 -7.75
C ALA A 224 -2.90 1.20 -8.90
N ASP A 225 -1.57 1.15 -9.02
CA ASP A 225 -0.85 1.86 -10.09
C ASP A 225 -1.19 1.31 -11.47
N THR A 226 -1.32 -0.02 -11.59
CA THR A 226 -1.74 -0.66 -12.84
C THR A 226 -3.20 -0.39 -13.18
N MET A 227 -4.11 -0.50 -12.20
CA MET A 227 -5.54 -0.21 -12.44
C MET A 227 -5.75 1.27 -12.85
N GLU A 228 -4.92 2.17 -12.31
CA GLU A 228 -4.97 3.61 -12.61
C GLU A 228 -4.63 3.96 -14.06
N VAL A 229 -4.01 3.04 -14.81
CA VAL A 229 -3.82 3.16 -16.26
C VAL A 229 -5.16 3.16 -16.99
N LEU A 230 -6.16 2.44 -16.47
CA LEU A 230 -7.43 2.19 -17.14
C LEU A 230 -8.59 3.03 -16.56
N THR A 231 -8.57 3.32 -15.26
CA THR A 231 -9.67 4.01 -14.56
C THR A 231 -9.18 4.84 -13.38
N HIS A 232 -10.05 5.62 -12.74
CA HIS A 232 -9.75 6.21 -11.43
C HIS A 232 -9.74 5.15 -10.32
N VAL A 233 -8.77 5.25 -9.41
CA VAL A 233 -8.60 4.36 -8.24
C VAL A 233 -8.80 5.10 -6.92
N ASP A 234 -8.67 6.41 -6.95
CA ASP A 234 -8.96 7.38 -5.90
C ASP A 234 -10.47 7.67 -5.85
N ILE A 235 -11.25 6.67 -5.43
CA ILE A 235 -12.69 6.80 -5.24
C ILE A 235 -13.02 7.03 -3.76
N SER A 236 -14.09 7.77 -3.49
CA SER A 236 -14.60 7.94 -2.12
C SER A 236 -15.20 6.63 -1.58
N LEU A 237 -15.31 6.52 -0.25
CA LEU A 237 -16.00 5.39 0.40
C LEU A 237 -17.45 5.21 -0.06
N SER A 238 -18.19 6.31 -0.30
CA SER A 238 -19.57 6.24 -0.77
C SER A 238 -19.65 5.71 -2.21
N GLN A 239 -18.76 6.15 -3.09
CA GLN A 239 -18.64 5.61 -4.44
C GLN A 239 -18.28 4.13 -4.41
N MET A 240 -17.29 3.75 -3.60
CA MET A 240 -16.90 2.35 -3.43
C MET A 240 -18.08 1.49 -2.98
N HIS A 241 -18.83 1.94 -1.97
CA HIS A 241 -20.00 1.24 -1.47
C HIS A 241 -21.05 1.04 -2.57
N LYS A 242 -21.34 2.09 -3.34
CA LYS A 242 -22.29 2.05 -4.46
C LYS A 242 -21.84 1.04 -5.53
N LEU A 243 -20.61 1.16 -6.01
CA LEU A 243 -20.05 0.29 -7.06
C LEU A 243 -20.10 -1.18 -6.66
N VAL A 244 -19.66 -1.51 -5.45
CA VAL A 244 -19.66 -2.89 -4.97
C VAL A 244 -21.09 -3.43 -4.81
N SER A 245 -22.04 -2.59 -4.38
CA SER A 245 -23.44 -2.99 -4.23
C SER A 245 -24.14 -3.23 -5.57
N GLU A 246 -23.80 -2.46 -6.60
CA GLU A 246 -24.44 -2.53 -7.93
C GLU A 246 -23.76 -3.56 -8.85
N ILE A 247 -22.44 -3.60 -8.88
CA ILE A 247 -21.64 -4.34 -9.86
C ILE A 247 -21.08 -5.64 -9.28
N GLY A 248 -20.99 -5.73 -7.95
CA GLY A 248 -20.41 -6.86 -7.22
C GLY A 248 -18.92 -6.72 -6.91
N GLY A 249 -18.21 -5.75 -7.50
CA GLY A 249 -16.78 -5.58 -7.23
C GLY A 249 -16.21 -4.23 -7.63
N CYS A 250 -15.05 -3.91 -7.08
CA CYS A 250 -14.26 -2.73 -7.44
C CYS A 250 -12.76 -3.00 -7.24
N ILE A 251 -11.91 -2.13 -7.77
CA ILE A 251 -10.46 -2.10 -7.48
C ILE A 251 -10.07 -0.66 -7.12
N ALA A 252 -10.05 -0.36 -5.83
CA ALA A 252 -9.78 0.98 -5.30
C ALA A 252 -8.40 1.10 -4.64
N TRP A 253 -7.87 2.31 -4.55
CA TRP A 253 -6.67 2.60 -3.77
C TRP A 253 -7.01 2.82 -2.29
N GLY A 254 -6.48 1.94 -1.42
CA GLY A 254 -6.81 1.93 0.02
C GLY A 254 -6.46 3.23 0.76
N GLY A 255 -5.37 3.91 0.38
CA GLY A 255 -4.91 5.13 1.07
C GLY A 255 -5.85 6.33 0.95
N SER A 256 -6.85 6.27 0.06
CA SER A 256 -7.88 7.31 -0.09
C SER A 256 -9.12 7.11 0.78
N LEU A 257 -9.22 5.95 1.46
CA LEU A 257 -10.49 5.47 2.03
C LEU A 257 -10.55 5.50 3.56
N ASP A 258 -9.47 5.82 4.27
CA ASP A 258 -9.48 5.97 5.74
C ASP A 258 -10.05 4.72 6.47
N LEU A 259 -9.82 3.53 5.89
CA LEU A 259 -10.29 2.24 6.42
C LEU A 259 -9.43 1.74 7.59
N SER A 260 -8.14 2.05 7.58
CA SER A 260 -7.22 1.75 8.69
C SER A 260 -6.15 2.85 8.77
N PRO A 261 -6.49 4.07 9.24
CA PRO A 261 -5.57 5.21 9.23
C PRO A 261 -4.28 4.99 10.03
N ALA A 262 -4.33 4.15 11.08
CA ALA A 262 -3.15 3.78 11.84
C ALA A 262 -2.14 2.98 11.00
N ASP A 263 -2.63 2.17 10.05
CA ASP A 263 -1.78 1.38 9.15
C ASP A 263 -0.95 2.30 8.27
N ASP A 264 -1.58 3.30 7.64
CA ASP A 264 -0.88 4.25 6.78
C ASP A 264 0.19 5.04 7.55
N ALA A 265 -0.10 5.41 8.80
CA ALA A 265 0.86 6.10 9.68
C ALA A 265 2.04 5.21 10.11
N ILE A 266 1.80 3.92 10.36
CA ILE A 266 2.85 2.95 10.70
C ILE A 266 3.72 2.65 9.47
N ILE A 267 3.10 2.39 8.32
CA ILE A 267 3.82 2.11 7.05
C ILE A 267 4.71 3.30 6.67
N HIS A 268 4.26 4.53 6.92
CA HIS A 268 5.03 5.74 6.63
C HIS A 268 6.41 5.76 7.32
N VAL A 269 6.51 5.20 8.54
CA VAL A 269 7.77 5.12 9.28
C VAL A 269 8.52 3.80 9.07
N GLU A 270 7.82 2.71 8.75
CA GLU A 270 8.42 1.42 8.40
C GLU A 270 9.20 1.49 7.09
N HIS A 271 8.65 2.19 6.08
CA HIS A 271 9.21 2.21 4.73
C HIS A 271 10.64 2.76 4.66
N PRO A 272 10.97 3.94 5.21
CA PRO A 272 12.35 4.46 5.17
C PRO A 272 13.36 3.60 5.94
N LEU A 273 12.89 2.77 6.87
CA LEU A 273 13.72 1.88 7.68
C LEU A 273 13.89 0.49 7.06
N GLU A 274 13.11 0.16 6.02
CA GLU A 274 13.03 -1.18 5.42
C GLU A 274 12.70 -2.28 6.46
N ILE A 275 11.88 -1.94 7.48
CA ILE A 275 11.46 -2.86 8.54
C ILE A 275 10.03 -3.33 8.26
N ASP A 276 9.79 -4.65 8.27
CA ASP A 276 8.47 -5.29 8.13
C ASP A 276 8.29 -6.31 9.26
N VAL A 277 7.72 -5.88 10.40
CA VAL A 277 7.57 -6.73 11.59
C VAL A 277 6.39 -7.68 11.39
N GLU A 278 6.63 -9.00 11.45
CA GLU A 278 5.63 -10.04 11.14
C GLU A 278 4.26 -9.81 11.83
N GLY A 279 4.26 -9.46 13.12
CA GLY A 279 3.03 -9.22 13.87
C GLY A 279 2.25 -7.97 13.41
N GLN A 280 2.96 -6.90 13.07
CA GLN A 280 2.35 -5.67 12.55
C GLN A 280 1.87 -5.85 11.12
N MET A 281 2.63 -6.56 10.28
CA MET A 281 2.23 -6.94 8.93
C MET A 281 0.90 -7.71 8.93
N ILE A 282 0.77 -8.72 9.81
CA ILE A 282 -0.47 -9.48 9.93
C ILE A 282 -1.63 -8.57 10.38
N ALA A 283 -1.39 -7.72 11.39
CA ALA A 283 -2.43 -6.81 11.89
C ALA A 283 -2.88 -5.80 10.83
N SER A 284 -1.94 -5.19 10.11
CA SER A 284 -2.17 -4.31 8.95
C SER A 284 -3.06 -4.95 7.89
N ILE A 285 -2.68 -6.14 7.42
CA ILE A 285 -3.40 -6.84 6.37
C ILE A 285 -4.81 -7.15 6.87
N MET A 286 -4.93 -7.78 8.04
CA MET A 286 -6.21 -8.26 8.54
C MET A 286 -7.16 -7.12 8.94
N SER A 287 -6.65 -6.00 9.48
CA SER A 287 -7.48 -4.84 9.82
C SER A 287 -8.12 -4.25 8.58
N LYS A 288 -7.35 -4.01 7.51
CA LYS A 288 -7.88 -3.50 6.23
C LYS A 288 -8.92 -4.44 5.60
N LYS A 289 -8.74 -5.76 5.72
CA LYS A 289 -9.72 -6.75 5.24
C LYS A 289 -11.01 -6.67 6.05
N LYS A 290 -10.91 -6.60 7.38
CA LYS A 290 -12.08 -6.48 8.26
C LYS A 290 -12.81 -5.16 8.05
N SER A 291 -12.10 -4.04 7.99
CA SER A 291 -12.66 -2.70 7.76
C SER A 291 -13.34 -2.56 6.39
N ALA A 292 -12.88 -3.31 5.38
CA ALA A 292 -13.57 -3.38 4.08
C ALA A 292 -14.85 -4.23 4.10
N GLY A 293 -15.20 -4.85 5.24
CA GLY A 293 -16.37 -5.70 5.40
C GLY A 293 -16.15 -7.17 4.99
N SER A 294 -14.90 -7.58 4.71
CA SER A 294 -14.62 -8.93 4.22
C SER A 294 -14.87 -9.99 5.29
N THR A 295 -15.57 -11.04 4.90
CA THR A 295 -15.90 -12.20 5.74
C THR A 295 -15.02 -13.41 5.41
N HIS A 296 -14.60 -13.53 4.15
CA HIS A 296 -13.82 -14.63 3.61
C HIS A 296 -12.62 -14.06 2.86
N VAL A 297 -11.41 -14.50 3.19
CA VAL A 297 -10.18 -13.95 2.60
C VAL A 297 -9.27 -15.07 2.12
N LEU A 298 -8.88 -15.01 0.85
CA LEU A 298 -7.78 -15.80 0.32
C LEU A 298 -6.48 -15.00 0.42
N LEU A 299 -5.49 -15.56 1.10
CA LEU A 299 -4.13 -15.00 1.21
C LEU A 299 -3.15 -15.81 0.36
N ASP A 300 -2.43 -15.11 -0.51
CA ASP A 300 -1.31 -15.62 -1.29
C ASP A 300 0.02 -15.30 -0.61
N ILE A 301 0.83 -16.32 -0.36
CA ILE A 301 2.20 -16.24 0.12
C ILE A 301 3.14 -16.78 -0.97
N PRO A 302 3.70 -15.90 -1.83
CA PRO A 302 4.75 -16.31 -2.75
C PRO A 302 6.02 -16.68 -1.99
N VAL A 303 6.61 -17.82 -2.32
CA VAL A 303 7.88 -18.30 -1.75
C VAL A 303 8.95 -18.34 -2.82
N GLY A 304 10.07 -17.68 -2.56
CA GLY A 304 11.20 -17.62 -3.47
C GLY A 304 12.37 -16.89 -2.84
N GLU A 305 13.57 -17.11 -3.37
CA GLU A 305 14.83 -16.57 -2.82
C GLU A 305 14.82 -15.04 -2.67
N THR A 306 14.17 -14.36 -3.63
CA THR A 306 14.03 -12.90 -3.68
C THR A 306 12.61 -12.41 -3.37
N ALA A 307 11.72 -13.31 -2.95
CA ALA A 307 10.39 -12.97 -2.44
C ALA A 307 10.48 -12.45 -1.00
N LYS A 308 9.41 -11.82 -0.51
CA LYS A 308 9.28 -11.45 0.91
C LYS A 308 9.43 -12.66 1.84
N VAL A 309 8.92 -13.82 1.42
CA VAL A 309 9.04 -15.08 2.18
C VAL A 309 9.98 -16.01 1.46
N LYS A 310 11.15 -16.24 2.05
CA LYS A 310 12.25 -16.99 1.40
C LYS A 310 12.10 -18.50 1.49
N THR A 311 11.48 -19.00 2.56
CA THR A 311 11.44 -20.44 2.86
C THR A 311 10.03 -20.93 3.08
N LYS A 312 9.81 -22.21 2.78
CA LYS A 312 8.52 -22.88 2.93
C LYS A 312 8.11 -22.97 4.40
N GLU A 313 9.08 -23.14 5.30
CA GLU A 313 8.89 -23.22 6.75
C GLU A 313 8.30 -21.90 7.28
N ASN A 314 8.88 -20.77 6.86
CA ASN A 314 8.36 -19.44 7.21
C ASN A 314 6.95 -19.23 6.65
N ALA A 315 6.69 -19.65 5.40
CA ALA A 315 5.36 -19.58 4.80
C ALA A 315 4.32 -20.40 5.57
N ILE A 316 4.67 -21.60 6.04
CA ILE A 316 3.79 -22.46 6.85
C ILE A 316 3.52 -21.82 8.22
N ARG A 317 4.53 -21.21 8.86
CA ARG A 317 4.36 -20.47 10.12
C ARG A 317 3.39 -19.31 9.93
N LEU A 318 3.61 -18.48 8.92
CA LEU A 318 2.75 -17.35 8.58
C LEU A 318 1.32 -17.80 8.30
N LYS A 319 1.14 -18.86 7.48
CA LYS A 319 -0.16 -19.47 7.20
C LYS A 319 -0.93 -19.79 8.48
N LYS A 320 -0.29 -20.47 9.44
CA LYS A 320 -0.92 -20.84 10.72
C LYS A 320 -1.34 -19.60 11.52
N ARG A 321 -0.48 -18.57 11.58
CA ARG A 321 -0.81 -17.31 12.27
C ARG A 321 -1.97 -16.59 11.60
N PHE A 322 -1.95 -16.37 10.29
CA PHE A 322 -3.04 -15.70 9.57
C PHE A 322 -4.40 -16.38 9.79
N VAL A 323 -4.47 -17.71 9.72
CA VAL A 323 -5.70 -18.46 9.99
C VAL A 323 -6.18 -18.25 11.43
N LYS A 324 -5.27 -18.33 12.40
CA LYS A 324 -5.58 -18.15 13.83
C LYS A 324 -6.09 -16.74 14.13
N ILE A 325 -5.40 -15.71 13.62
CA ILE A 325 -5.78 -14.31 13.80
C ILE A 325 -7.11 -14.03 13.09
N GLY A 326 -7.28 -14.49 11.84
CA GLY A 326 -8.53 -14.37 11.08
C GLY A 326 -9.74 -14.91 11.84
N LYS A 327 -9.64 -16.14 12.36
CA LYS A 327 -10.70 -16.73 13.19
C LYS A 327 -11.03 -15.87 14.42
N ALA A 328 -10.02 -15.32 15.08
CA ALA A 328 -10.21 -14.49 16.27
C ALA A 328 -10.90 -13.14 16.01
N ILE A 329 -10.83 -12.63 14.77
CA ILE A 329 -11.51 -11.38 14.36
C ILE A 329 -12.77 -11.64 13.50
N GLY A 330 -13.21 -12.89 13.40
CA GLY A 330 -14.39 -13.28 12.64
C GLY A 330 -14.22 -13.12 11.13
N ILE A 331 -13.09 -13.57 10.59
CA ILE A 331 -12.84 -13.71 9.16
C ILE A 331 -12.40 -15.15 8.88
N GLU A 332 -13.05 -15.81 7.92
CA GLU A 332 -12.58 -17.08 7.40
C GLU A 332 -11.39 -16.84 6.47
N VAL A 333 -10.23 -17.39 6.82
CA VAL A 333 -8.99 -17.18 6.06
C VAL A 333 -8.52 -18.49 5.46
N LYS A 334 -8.32 -18.52 4.14
CA LYS A 334 -7.60 -19.57 3.43
C LYS A 334 -6.26 -19.02 2.97
N VAL A 335 -5.18 -19.76 3.23
CA VAL A 335 -3.83 -19.36 2.80
C VAL A 335 -3.28 -20.38 1.81
N ILE A 336 -2.89 -19.88 0.64
CA ILE A 336 -2.16 -20.64 -0.37
C ILE A 336 -0.70 -20.17 -0.42
N ILE A 337 0.19 -21.13 -0.59
CA ILE A 337 1.62 -20.89 -0.76
C ILE A 337 1.90 -21.10 -2.23
N THR A 338 2.45 -20.09 -2.91
CA THR A 338 2.68 -20.13 -4.35
C THR A 338 4.15 -19.97 -4.69
N ASP A 339 4.52 -20.38 -5.90
CA ASP A 339 5.86 -20.18 -6.42
C ASP A 339 6.13 -18.69 -6.70
N GLY A 340 7.18 -18.16 -6.09
CA GLY A 340 7.68 -16.80 -6.24
C GLY A 340 9.11 -16.75 -6.80
N SER A 341 9.58 -17.82 -7.45
CA SER A 341 10.95 -17.90 -7.99
C SER A 341 11.20 -16.99 -9.20
N GLU A 342 10.17 -16.64 -9.96
CA GLU A 342 10.26 -15.79 -11.16
C GLU A 342 9.04 -14.86 -11.31
N PRO A 343 9.11 -13.84 -12.17
CA PRO A 343 7.99 -12.93 -12.43
C PRO A 343 6.72 -13.67 -12.91
N ILE A 344 5.55 -13.12 -12.58
CA ILE A 344 4.25 -13.76 -12.90
C ILE A 344 3.76 -13.40 -14.30
N GLY A 345 3.89 -12.13 -14.69
CA GLY A 345 3.55 -11.62 -16.01
C GLY A 345 4.77 -11.57 -16.94
N LYS A 346 4.52 -11.30 -18.23
CA LYS A 346 5.56 -10.96 -19.22
C LYS A 346 5.93 -9.49 -19.11
N GLY A 347 4.92 -8.62 -19.01
CA GLY A 347 5.07 -7.18 -18.83
C GLY A 347 5.28 -6.82 -17.35
N ILE A 348 6.22 -5.94 -17.06
CA ILE A 348 6.51 -5.41 -15.73
C ILE A 348 6.50 -3.88 -15.78
N GLY A 349 5.72 -3.24 -14.90
CA GLY A 349 5.43 -1.80 -14.95
C GLY A 349 3.94 -1.52 -15.19
N PRO A 350 3.40 -0.36 -14.77
CA PRO A 350 1.95 -0.15 -14.69
C PRO A 350 1.20 -0.43 -16.00
N TYR A 351 1.63 0.17 -17.11
CA TYR A 351 1.00 0.00 -18.42
C TYR A 351 1.13 -1.43 -18.94
N LEU A 352 2.35 -1.99 -18.93
CA LEU A 352 2.62 -3.32 -19.47
C LEU A 352 1.88 -4.42 -18.68
N GLU A 353 1.83 -4.29 -17.36
CA GLU A 353 1.05 -5.21 -16.51
C GLU A 353 -0.46 -5.09 -16.75
N ALA A 354 -0.97 -3.90 -17.11
CA ALA A 354 -2.38 -3.74 -17.49
C ALA A 354 -2.67 -4.45 -18.82
N MET A 355 -1.76 -4.37 -19.79
CA MET A 355 -1.91 -5.07 -21.07
C MET A 355 -1.90 -6.59 -20.88
N ASP A 356 -1.03 -7.11 -20.00
CA ASP A 356 -1.02 -8.52 -19.63
C ASP A 356 -2.35 -8.99 -19.02
N VAL A 357 -2.96 -8.17 -18.15
CA VAL A 357 -4.30 -8.45 -17.58
C VAL A 357 -5.37 -8.49 -18.67
N LEU A 358 -5.39 -7.50 -19.58
CA LEU A 358 -6.37 -7.44 -20.67
C LEU A 358 -6.22 -8.65 -21.60
N LYS A 359 -5.00 -9.07 -21.93
CA LYS A 359 -4.75 -10.28 -22.70
C LYS A 359 -5.34 -11.52 -22.01
N VAL A 360 -5.16 -11.65 -20.71
CA VAL A 360 -5.75 -12.77 -19.96
C VAL A 360 -7.28 -12.73 -20.00
N LEU A 361 -7.88 -11.58 -19.70
CA LEU A 361 -9.34 -11.43 -19.67
C LEU A 361 -9.99 -11.67 -21.03
N ASN A 362 -9.30 -11.32 -22.13
CA ASN A 362 -9.79 -11.48 -23.48
C ASN A 362 -9.45 -12.85 -24.11
N ASN A 363 -8.89 -13.79 -23.35
CA ASN A 363 -8.42 -15.08 -23.84
C ASN A 363 -7.44 -14.96 -25.03
N ASP A 364 -6.59 -13.95 -25.01
CA ASP A 364 -5.58 -13.72 -26.05
C ASP A 364 -4.57 -14.88 -26.08
N PRO A 365 -4.22 -15.44 -27.25
CA PRO A 365 -3.23 -16.51 -27.37
C PRO A 365 -1.86 -16.18 -26.78
N ASP A 366 -1.46 -14.90 -26.79
CA ASP A 366 -0.18 -14.41 -26.26
C ASP A 366 -0.22 -14.09 -24.76
N GLN A 367 -1.34 -14.36 -24.08
CA GLN A 367 -1.51 -14.07 -22.66
C GLN A 367 -0.40 -14.71 -21.79
N PRO A 368 0.03 -14.05 -20.70
CA PRO A 368 0.95 -14.65 -19.73
C PRO A 368 0.33 -15.85 -19.01
N TYR A 369 0.74 -17.06 -19.39
CA TYR A 369 0.23 -18.33 -18.84
C TYR A 369 0.30 -18.43 -17.31
N ARG A 370 1.42 -18.02 -16.70
CA ARG A 370 1.59 -18.04 -15.23
C ARG A 370 0.59 -17.11 -14.53
N LEU A 371 0.35 -15.92 -15.08
CA LEU A 371 -0.66 -14.99 -14.57
C LEU A 371 -2.08 -15.58 -14.69
N ARG A 372 -2.44 -16.15 -15.84
CA ARG A 372 -3.74 -16.82 -16.05
C ARG A 372 -3.96 -17.92 -15.03
N ASN A 373 -3.08 -18.92 -14.99
CA ASN A 373 -3.27 -20.10 -14.13
C ASN A 373 -3.27 -19.77 -12.65
N LYS A 374 -2.38 -18.88 -12.21
CA LYS A 374 -2.36 -18.44 -10.81
C LYS A 374 -3.65 -17.70 -10.45
N SER A 375 -4.19 -16.89 -11.36
CA SER A 375 -5.47 -16.19 -11.15
C SER A 375 -6.65 -17.16 -11.11
N LEU A 376 -6.72 -18.13 -12.01
CA LEU A 376 -7.79 -19.13 -12.05
C LEU A 376 -7.79 -20.01 -10.79
N MET A 377 -6.62 -20.46 -10.33
CA MET A 377 -6.49 -21.20 -9.06
C MET A 377 -7.01 -20.37 -7.86
N MET A 378 -6.66 -19.08 -7.80
CA MET A 378 -7.12 -18.20 -6.72
C MET A 378 -8.63 -17.95 -6.79
N ALA A 379 -9.14 -17.65 -7.99
CA ALA A 379 -10.57 -17.46 -8.21
C ALA A 379 -11.35 -18.72 -7.84
N GLY A 380 -10.87 -19.89 -8.23
CA GLY A 380 -11.52 -21.16 -7.90
C GLY A 380 -11.64 -21.40 -6.40
N HIS A 381 -10.57 -21.14 -5.63
CA HIS A 381 -10.67 -21.21 -4.17
C HIS A 381 -11.66 -20.21 -3.57
N LEU A 382 -11.79 -19.03 -4.15
CA LEU A 382 -12.73 -18.01 -3.68
C LEU A 382 -14.18 -18.32 -4.09
N LEU A 383 -14.40 -18.98 -5.24
CA LEU A 383 -15.71 -19.51 -5.63
C LEU A 383 -16.16 -20.64 -4.68
N GLU A 384 -15.24 -21.52 -4.28
CA GLU A 384 -15.49 -22.54 -3.25
C GLU A 384 -15.83 -21.91 -1.89
N MET A 385 -15.00 -20.95 -1.43
CA MET A 385 -15.24 -20.24 -0.17
C MET A 385 -16.53 -19.39 -0.22
N GLY A 386 -16.90 -18.91 -1.40
CA GLY A 386 -18.12 -18.16 -1.65
C GLY A 386 -19.39 -19.01 -1.71
N GLY A 387 -19.26 -20.34 -1.67
CA GLY A 387 -20.38 -21.27 -1.79
C GLY A 387 -20.97 -21.38 -3.20
N LEU A 388 -20.27 -20.89 -4.23
CA LEU A 388 -20.70 -20.97 -5.63
C LEU A 388 -20.13 -22.17 -6.38
N ALA A 389 -19.11 -22.83 -5.83
CA ALA A 389 -18.56 -24.06 -6.36
C ALA A 389 -18.41 -25.10 -5.26
N SER A 390 -18.69 -26.36 -5.61
CA SER A 390 -18.33 -27.50 -4.76
C SER A 390 -16.81 -27.61 -4.65
N LYS A 391 -16.32 -28.09 -3.50
CA LYS A 391 -14.89 -28.30 -3.26
C LYS A 391 -14.28 -29.15 -4.38
N GLY A 392 -13.24 -28.64 -5.02
CA GLY A 392 -12.56 -29.29 -6.16
C GLY A 392 -13.02 -28.80 -7.54
N HIS A 393 -14.19 -28.17 -7.64
CA HIS A 393 -14.75 -27.68 -8.91
C HIS A 393 -14.58 -26.17 -9.12
N GLY A 394 -13.99 -25.45 -8.16
CA GLY A 394 -13.82 -24.00 -8.28
C GLY A 394 -12.93 -23.59 -9.46
N LEU A 395 -11.88 -24.34 -9.76
CA LEU A 395 -10.97 -24.02 -10.86
C LEU A 395 -11.65 -24.12 -12.23
N GLU A 396 -12.43 -25.18 -12.43
CA GLU A 396 -13.23 -25.41 -13.64
C GLU A 396 -14.22 -24.27 -13.84
N TYR A 397 -14.98 -23.93 -12.79
CA TYR A 397 -15.94 -22.82 -12.87
C TYR A 397 -15.26 -21.45 -13.13
N ALA A 398 -14.12 -21.17 -12.49
CA ALA A 398 -13.35 -19.96 -12.77
C ALA A 398 -12.89 -19.91 -14.24
N ASN A 399 -12.50 -21.04 -14.80
CA ASN A 399 -12.07 -21.16 -16.19
C ASN A 399 -13.24 -20.91 -17.16
N GLU A 400 -14.41 -21.49 -16.90
CA GLU A 400 -15.63 -21.25 -17.69
C GLU A 400 -16.03 -19.76 -17.72
N VAL A 401 -15.98 -19.08 -16.57
CA VAL A 401 -16.29 -17.63 -16.48
C VAL A 401 -15.28 -16.78 -17.27
N LEU A 402 -14.01 -17.19 -17.31
CA LEU A 402 -12.98 -16.52 -18.10
C LEU A 402 -13.16 -16.77 -19.60
N GLU A 403 -13.32 -18.03 -20.01
CA GLU A 403 -13.41 -18.44 -21.42
C GLU A 403 -14.70 -17.98 -22.09
N SER A 404 -15.80 -17.91 -21.36
CA SER A 404 -17.07 -17.35 -21.84
C SER A 404 -17.04 -15.83 -22.08
N GLY A 405 -15.96 -15.14 -21.69
CA GLY A 405 -15.84 -13.68 -21.79
C GLY A 405 -16.66 -12.90 -20.76
N LEU A 406 -17.32 -13.58 -19.81
CA LEU A 406 -18.06 -12.93 -18.72
C LEU A 406 -17.12 -12.08 -17.84
N ALA A 407 -15.93 -12.60 -17.52
CA ALA A 407 -14.93 -11.85 -16.77
C ALA A 407 -14.50 -10.55 -17.50
N SER A 408 -14.25 -10.61 -18.81
CA SER A 408 -13.87 -9.42 -19.59
C SER A 408 -14.96 -8.34 -19.55
N ARG A 409 -16.23 -8.73 -19.78
CA ARG A 409 -17.37 -7.80 -19.70
C ARG A 409 -17.52 -7.17 -18.32
N LYS A 410 -17.40 -7.97 -17.26
CA LYS A 410 -17.48 -7.47 -15.88
C LYS A 410 -16.32 -6.54 -15.54
N PHE A 411 -15.12 -6.80 -16.07
CA PHE A 411 -13.98 -5.90 -15.89
C PHE A 411 -14.21 -4.55 -16.57
N GLU A 412 -14.74 -4.53 -17.80
CA GLU A 412 -15.10 -3.29 -18.50
C GLU A 412 -16.19 -2.52 -17.74
N GLU A 413 -17.19 -3.20 -17.18
CA GLU A 413 -18.22 -2.58 -16.33
C GLU A 413 -17.59 -1.90 -15.10
N ILE A 414 -16.67 -2.57 -14.40
CA ILE A 414 -15.92 -1.99 -13.27
C ILE A 414 -15.12 -0.76 -13.72
N VAL A 415 -14.40 -0.85 -14.85
CA VAL A 415 -13.59 0.25 -15.41
C VAL A 415 -14.46 1.46 -15.77
N VAL A 416 -15.59 1.25 -16.44
CA VAL A 416 -16.51 2.33 -16.82
C VAL A 416 -17.10 2.99 -15.59
N ALA A 417 -17.58 2.20 -14.63
CA ALA A 417 -18.23 2.72 -13.44
C ALA A 417 -17.27 3.42 -12.47
N GLN A 418 -16.00 3.02 -12.43
CA GLN A 418 -14.93 3.74 -11.72
C GLN A 418 -14.41 4.97 -12.47
N GLY A 419 -14.95 5.29 -13.65
CA GLY A 419 -14.52 6.42 -14.46
C GLY A 419 -13.35 6.06 -15.38
N LYS A 420 -13.69 5.48 -16.54
CA LYS A 420 -12.74 5.08 -17.57
C LYS A 420 -11.86 6.26 -17.99
N ARG A 421 -10.56 6.04 -18.03
CA ARG A 421 -9.58 7.03 -18.52
C ARG A 421 -9.36 6.86 -20.01
N LYS A 422 -8.87 7.93 -20.64
CA LYS A 422 -8.37 7.86 -22.02
C LYS A 422 -7.24 6.84 -22.08
N ALA A 423 -7.24 6.01 -23.13
CA ALA A 423 -6.18 5.05 -23.38
C ALA A 423 -4.80 5.72 -23.34
N MET A 424 -3.89 5.13 -22.59
CA MET A 424 -2.50 5.57 -22.47
C MET A 424 -1.68 5.03 -23.64
N SER A 425 -0.76 5.83 -24.17
CA SER A 425 0.21 5.38 -25.16
C SER A 425 1.39 4.64 -24.51
N PRO A 426 2.02 3.67 -25.20
CA PRO A 426 3.29 3.10 -24.78
C PRO A 426 4.38 4.16 -24.62
N ALA A 427 5.47 3.80 -23.92
CA ALA A 427 6.62 4.69 -23.78
C ALA A 427 7.24 5.04 -25.14
N LYS A 428 7.81 6.24 -25.24
CA LYS A 428 8.38 6.77 -26.50
C LYS A 428 9.61 6.03 -27.01
N TYR A 429 10.42 5.45 -26.12
CA TYR A 429 11.67 4.80 -26.47
C TYR A 429 11.68 3.36 -25.96
N SER A 430 12.23 2.45 -26.76
CA SER A 430 12.52 1.08 -26.34
C SER A 430 13.92 0.63 -26.76
N VAL A 431 14.46 -0.36 -26.03
CA VAL A 431 15.70 -1.05 -26.42
C VAL A 431 15.60 -2.53 -26.06
N LYS A 432 16.05 -3.39 -26.98
CA LYS A 432 16.12 -4.84 -26.77
C LYS A 432 17.48 -5.22 -26.20
N ILE A 433 17.48 -6.05 -25.17
CA ILE A 433 18.68 -6.64 -24.58
C ILE A 433 18.82 -8.08 -25.09
N LEU A 434 19.97 -8.36 -25.69
CA LEU A 434 20.23 -9.64 -26.34
C LEU A 434 21.08 -10.57 -25.46
N ALA A 435 20.85 -11.87 -25.57
CA ALA A 435 21.64 -12.89 -24.92
C ALA A 435 23.08 -12.92 -25.46
N GLN A 436 24.06 -12.78 -24.56
CA GLN A 436 25.48 -12.78 -24.93
C GLN A 436 26.04 -14.18 -25.20
N LYS A 437 25.36 -15.22 -24.72
CA LYS A 437 25.70 -16.63 -24.91
C LYS A 437 24.45 -17.48 -25.12
N SER A 438 24.61 -18.59 -25.83
CA SER A 438 23.60 -19.64 -25.90
C SER A 438 23.59 -20.44 -24.58
N GLY A 439 22.45 -21.00 -24.22
CA GLY A 439 22.33 -21.82 -23.02
C GLY A 439 20.89 -21.97 -22.56
N THR A 440 20.71 -22.38 -21.31
CA THR A 440 19.39 -22.45 -20.66
C THR A 440 19.29 -21.40 -19.57
N ILE A 441 18.19 -20.65 -19.51
CA ILE A 441 17.96 -19.68 -18.43
C ILE A 441 17.69 -20.47 -17.14
N LYS A 442 18.64 -20.46 -16.22
CA LYS A 442 18.54 -21.13 -14.93
C LYS A 442 17.69 -20.34 -13.94
N LYS A 443 17.81 -19.00 -13.97
CA LYS A 443 17.16 -18.10 -13.02
C LYS A 443 16.94 -16.73 -13.63
N ILE A 444 15.81 -16.12 -13.26
CA ILE A 444 15.51 -14.71 -13.47
C ILE A 444 15.37 -14.07 -12.09
N ASP A 445 16.23 -13.12 -11.75
CA ASP A 445 16.20 -12.48 -10.43
C ASP A 445 15.11 -11.40 -10.35
N ASN A 446 14.05 -11.66 -9.55
CA ASN A 446 13.00 -10.68 -9.29
C ASN A 446 13.51 -9.34 -8.72
N LYS A 447 14.58 -9.36 -7.91
CA LYS A 447 15.12 -8.12 -7.32
C LYS A 447 15.80 -7.29 -8.41
N GLY A 448 16.68 -7.88 -9.20
CA GLY A 448 17.29 -7.23 -10.37
C GLY A 448 16.25 -6.71 -11.37
N ILE A 449 15.23 -7.52 -11.71
CA ILE A 449 14.09 -7.06 -12.55
C ILE A 449 13.40 -5.84 -11.95
N SER A 450 13.22 -5.81 -10.62
CA SER A 450 12.58 -4.68 -9.96
C SER A 450 13.46 -3.43 -10.02
N THR A 451 14.75 -3.56 -9.71
CA THR A 451 15.74 -2.47 -9.79
C THR A 451 15.77 -1.83 -11.18
N ILE A 452 15.86 -2.64 -12.24
CA ILE A 452 15.86 -2.16 -13.63
C ILE A 452 14.58 -1.37 -13.92
N THR A 453 13.43 -1.89 -13.47
CA THR A 453 12.15 -1.25 -13.72
C THR A 453 12.01 0.10 -12.99
N PHE A 454 12.58 0.23 -11.78
CA PHE A 454 12.69 1.51 -11.09
C PHE A 454 13.58 2.51 -11.83
N ILE A 455 14.74 2.06 -12.32
CA ILE A 455 15.65 2.90 -13.13
C ILE A 455 14.93 3.45 -14.37
N LEU A 456 14.09 2.64 -15.03
CA LEU A 456 13.28 3.05 -16.19
C LEU A 456 12.22 4.11 -15.85
N GLY A 457 11.87 4.27 -14.59
CA GLY A 457 11.01 5.34 -14.07
C GLY A 457 9.69 4.88 -13.45
N CYS A 458 9.45 3.58 -13.33
CA CYS A 458 8.25 3.07 -12.67
C CYS A 458 8.28 3.31 -11.15
N PRO A 459 7.10 3.36 -10.48
CA PRO A 459 5.76 3.39 -11.07
C PRO A 459 5.31 4.80 -11.51
N ALA A 460 6.11 5.84 -11.24
CA ALA A 460 5.73 7.23 -11.51
C ALA A 460 5.51 7.50 -13.01
N ASP A 461 6.42 7.00 -13.85
CA ASP A 461 6.20 6.91 -15.29
C ASP A 461 5.48 5.59 -15.60
N LYS A 462 4.15 5.68 -15.78
CA LYS A 462 3.29 4.50 -15.99
C LYS A 462 3.54 3.78 -17.30
N ALA A 463 4.03 4.49 -18.32
CA ALA A 463 4.28 3.92 -19.64
C ALA A 463 5.61 3.16 -19.69
N SER A 464 6.55 3.50 -18.79
CA SER A 464 7.82 2.79 -18.63
C SER A 464 7.62 1.38 -18.08
N GLY A 465 8.62 0.53 -18.31
CA GLY A 465 8.60 -0.85 -17.85
C GLY A 465 9.48 -1.76 -18.70
N LEU A 466 9.34 -3.07 -18.52
CA LEU A 466 10.02 -4.06 -19.36
C LEU A 466 9.11 -5.21 -19.77
N ILE A 467 9.43 -5.85 -20.88
CA ILE A 467 8.78 -7.09 -21.36
C ILE A 467 9.81 -8.22 -21.34
N LEU A 468 9.51 -9.27 -20.58
CA LEU A 468 10.28 -10.50 -20.57
C LEU A 468 9.87 -11.38 -21.75
N HIS A 469 10.85 -11.77 -22.57
CA HIS A 469 10.62 -12.66 -23.72
C HIS A 469 10.88 -14.12 -23.40
N ASN A 470 11.55 -14.40 -22.28
CA ASN A 470 11.89 -15.74 -21.85
C ASN A 470 11.54 -15.96 -20.37
N LYS A 471 11.34 -17.22 -20.00
CA LYS A 471 11.12 -17.70 -18.64
C LYS A 471 12.26 -18.61 -18.20
N CYS A 472 12.29 -18.97 -16.91
CA CYS A 472 13.21 -20.00 -16.44
C CYS A 472 12.99 -21.32 -17.21
N SER A 473 14.09 -22.03 -17.45
CA SER A 473 14.18 -23.27 -18.25
C SER A 473 14.05 -23.09 -19.77
N ASP A 474 13.85 -21.89 -20.30
CA ASP A 474 13.91 -21.66 -21.75
C ASP A 474 15.33 -21.85 -22.28
N LYS A 475 15.44 -22.53 -23.43
CA LYS A 475 16.67 -22.61 -24.21
C LYS A 475 16.78 -21.40 -25.12
N ILE A 476 17.91 -20.70 -25.06
CA ILE A 476 18.17 -19.49 -25.84
C ILE A 476 19.47 -19.64 -26.64
N LYS A 477 19.52 -18.96 -27.78
CA LYS A 477 20.74 -18.81 -28.59
C LYS A 477 21.36 -17.44 -28.33
N LYS A 478 22.68 -17.32 -28.48
CA LYS A 478 23.35 -16.01 -28.56
C LYS A 478 22.62 -15.12 -29.58
N GLY A 479 22.31 -13.88 -29.19
CA GLY A 479 21.53 -12.94 -29.99
C GLY A 479 20.01 -13.00 -29.80
N SER A 480 19.48 -13.97 -29.02
CA SER A 480 18.05 -13.99 -28.68
C SER A 480 17.69 -12.80 -27.80
N VAL A 481 16.50 -12.21 -27.97
CA VAL A 481 16.02 -11.12 -27.11
C VAL A 481 15.63 -11.70 -25.76
N LEU A 482 16.27 -11.25 -24.69
CA LEU A 482 15.94 -11.64 -23.31
C LEU A 482 14.82 -10.77 -22.74
N VAL A 483 14.98 -9.47 -22.91
CA VAL A 483 14.09 -8.45 -22.37
C VAL A 483 14.07 -7.23 -23.28
N GLU A 484 12.91 -6.60 -23.41
CA GLU A 484 12.76 -5.29 -24.05
C GLU A 484 12.42 -4.25 -22.98
N LEU A 485 13.20 -3.16 -22.93
CA LEU A 485 13.05 -2.08 -21.95
C LEU A 485 12.32 -0.91 -22.58
N PHE A 486 11.48 -0.22 -21.81
CA PHE A 486 10.64 0.90 -22.25
C PHE A 486 10.78 2.09 -21.29
N SER A 487 11.01 3.29 -21.83
CA SER A 487 11.03 4.52 -21.02
C SER A 487 10.70 5.76 -21.85
N ASN A 488 10.11 6.79 -21.22
CA ASN A 488 10.00 8.12 -21.83
C ASN A 488 11.30 8.94 -21.75
N SER A 489 12.34 8.43 -21.07
CA SER A 489 13.65 9.06 -20.98
C SER A 489 14.75 8.18 -21.60
N LYS A 490 15.41 8.69 -22.64
CA LYS A 490 16.59 8.02 -23.24
C LYS A 490 17.71 7.81 -22.22
N GLN A 491 17.91 8.74 -21.29
CA GLN A 491 18.94 8.63 -20.25
C GLN A 491 18.64 7.46 -19.31
N LYS A 492 17.40 7.34 -18.84
CA LYS A 492 16.97 6.21 -17.99
C LYS A 492 17.11 4.87 -18.70
N LEU A 493 16.77 4.83 -20.00
CA LEU A 493 16.94 3.65 -20.84
C LEU A 493 18.43 3.22 -20.92
N ASN A 494 19.33 4.18 -21.13
CA ASN A 494 20.77 3.92 -21.17
C ASN A 494 21.30 3.45 -19.81
N TYR A 495 20.86 4.05 -18.70
CA TYR A 495 21.24 3.60 -17.36
C TYR A 495 20.75 2.18 -17.06
N ALA A 496 19.51 1.86 -17.41
CA ALA A 496 18.96 0.52 -17.25
C ALA A 496 19.74 -0.52 -18.08
N LYS A 497 20.12 -0.17 -19.31
CA LYS A 497 20.96 -1.01 -20.16
C LYS A 497 22.34 -1.26 -19.53
N ALA A 498 23.04 -0.20 -19.11
CA ALA A 498 24.35 -0.32 -18.48
C ALA A 498 24.29 -1.17 -17.21
N HIS A 499 23.24 -1.00 -16.40
CA HIS A 499 23.03 -1.80 -15.19
C HIS A 499 22.87 -3.30 -15.49
N ILE A 500 22.15 -3.67 -16.56
CA ILE A 500 22.00 -5.08 -16.97
C ILE A 500 23.31 -5.68 -17.48
N GLU A 501 24.16 -4.86 -18.12
CA GLU A 501 25.47 -5.29 -18.61
C GLU A 501 26.45 -5.54 -17.46
N GLU A 502 26.34 -4.77 -16.37
CA GLU A 502 27.14 -4.93 -15.15
C GLU A 502 26.63 -6.05 -14.23
N ASP A 503 25.32 -6.05 -13.94
CA ASP A 503 24.66 -7.00 -13.04
C ASP A 503 23.39 -7.56 -13.70
N SER A 504 23.57 -8.61 -14.51
CA SER A 504 22.47 -9.19 -15.27
C SER A 504 21.50 -9.96 -14.37
N PRO A 505 20.17 -9.69 -14.44
CA PRO A 505 19.18 -10.47 -13.69
C PRO A 505 18.98 -11.88 -14.27
N PHE A 506 19.64 -12.22 -15.40
CA PHE A 506 19.51 -13.50 -16.08
C PHE A 506 20.73 -14.39 -15.83
N ILE A 507 20.52 -15.54 -15.19
CA ILE A 507 21.57 -16.55 -15.04
C ILE A 507 21.40 -17.60 -16.14
N ILE A 508 22.31 -17.60 -17.11
CA ILE A 508 22.31 -18.54 -18.24
C ILE A 508 23.38 -19.61 -17.98
N LYS A 509 22.98 -20.88 -17.99
CA LYS A 509 23.88 -22.03 -17.86
C LYS A 509 24.20 -22.63 -19.21
#